data_AF-A0A2E8WVW6-F1
#
_entry.id   AF-A0A2E8WVW6-F1
#
_cell.length_a   1.000
_cell.length_b   1.000
_cell.length_c   1.000
_cell.angle_alpha   90.00
_cell.angle_beta   90.00
_cell.angle_gamma   90.00
#
_symmetry.space_group_name_H-M   'P 1'
#
loop_
_entity.id
_entity.type
_entity.pdbx_description
1 polymer ?
#
loop_
_entity_poly.entity_id
_entity_poly.type
_entity_poly.pdbx_seq_one_letter_code
_entity_poly.pdbx_strand_id
1 'polypeptide(L)' 'MAILISTKSKNIISDDSIEEILLKSLAKFKCPARYIWLNELPRNAMGKVQKKVLKEKYKKIFKEIK' A
#
# COMPACT_ATOMS: atom_id res chain seq x y z
N MET A 1 -2.74 5.88 2.49
CA MET A 1 -1.67 5.04 1.90
C MET A 1 -2.14 3.60 1.85
N ALA A 2 -1.86 2.90 0.76
CA ALA A 2 -2.07 1.46 0.65
C ALA A 2 -0.73 0.75 0.39
N ILE A 3 -0.62 -0.48 0.87
CA ILE A 3 0.53 -1.35 0.67
C ILE A 3 0.06 -2.52 -0.18
N LEU A 4 0.76 -2.77 -1.27
CA LEU A 4 0.43 -3.76 -2.29
C LEU A 4 1.54 -4.82 -2.33
N ILE A 5 1.14 -6.08 -2.51
CA ILE A 5 2.05 -7.21 -2.69
C ILE A 5 1.55 -8.01 -3.88
N SER A 6 2.47 -8.37 -4.77
CA SER A 6 2.19 -9.28 -5.87
C SER A 6 2.60 -10.69 -5.46
N THR A 7 1.63 -11.61 -5.31
CA THR A 7 1.87 -13.00 -4.86
C THR A 7 2.29 -13.94 -5.98
N LYS A 8 2.14 -13.54 -7.25
CA LYS A 8 2.57 -14.30 -8.43
C LYS A 8 3.25 -13.38 -9.43
N SER A 9 4.36 -13.86 -10.03
CA SER A 9 5.17 -13.24 -11.09
C SER A 9 4.93 -11.74 -11.29
N LYS A 10 5.42 -10.94 -10.35
CA LYS A 10 5.69 -9.49 -10.46
C LYS A 10 4.75 -8.72 -11.40
N ASN A 11 3.44 -8.93 -11.24
CA ASN A 11 2.44 -8.19 -11.99
C ASN A 11 2.23 -6.86 -11.27
N ILE A 12 3.02 -5.87 -11.67
CA ILE A 12 2.93 -4.50 -11.16
C ILE A 12 1.91 -3.80 -12.06
N ILE A 13 0.83 -3.35 -11.45
CA ILE A 13 -0.18 -2.49 -12.10
C ILE A 13 0.09 -1.03 -11.74
N SER A 14 -0.24 -0.15 -12.69
CA SER A 14 -0.03 1.30 -12.53
C SER A 14 -0.95 1.88 -11.45
N ASP A 15 -0.49 2.93 -10.78
CA ASP A 15 -1.26 3.62 -9.73
C ASP A 15 -2.61 4.15 -10.24
N ASP A 16 -2.65 4.63 -11.49
CA ASP A 16 -3.86 5.12 -12.17
C ASP A 16 -4.91 4.00 -12.31
N SER A 17 -4.50 2.84 -12.82
CA SER A 17 -5.39 1.69 -12.95
C SER A 17 -5.93 1.22 -11.60
N ILE A 18 -5.12 1.28 -10.53
CA ILE A 18 -5.57 0.93 -9.18
C ILE A 18 -6.60 1.93 -8.67
N GLU A 19 -6.36 3.23 -8.87
CA GLU A 19 -7.29 4.29 -8.48
C GLU A 19 -8.63 4.16 -9.23
N GLU A 20 -8.60 3.92 -10.55
CA GLU A 20 -9.81 3.67 -11.34
C GLU A 20 -10.63 2.48 -10.82
N ILE A 21 -9.95 1.38 -10.45
CA ILE A 21 -10.63 0.20 -9.87
C ILE A 21 -11.25 0.55 -8.52
N LEU A 22 -10.52 1.27 -7.65
CA LEU A 22 -11.01 1.65 -6.34
C LEU A 22 -12.18 2.63 -6.41
N LEU A 23 -12.14 3.58 -7.36
CA LEU A 23 -13.21 4.57 -7.57
C LEU A 23 -14.54 3.93 -8.00
N LYS A 24 -14.51 2.74 -8.60
CA LYS A 24 -15.73 1.97 -8.93
C LYS A 24 -16.47 1.47 -7.69
N SER A 25 -15.77 1.29 -6.55
CA SER A 25 -16.35 0.72 -5.33
C SER A 25 -16.27 1.64 -4.12
N LEU A 26 -15.44 2.69 -4.15
CA LEU A 26 -15.15 3.59 -3.05
C LEU A 26 -15.24 5.05 -3.51
N ALA A 27 -15.71 5.92 -2.62
CA ALA A 27 -15.63 7.36 -2.84
C ALA A 27 -14.17 7.85 -2.88
N LYS A 28 -13.88 8.89 -3.67
CA LYS A 28 -12.53 9.42 -3.89
C LYS A 28 -11.76 9.71 -2.60
N PHE A 29 -12.40 10.28 -1.57
CA PHE A 29 -11.76 10.58 -0.29
C PHE A 29 -11.34 9.34 0.52
N LYS A 30 -11.89 8.16 0.21
CA LYS A 30 -11.51 6.87 0.81
C LYS A 30 -10.36 6.20 0.05
N CYS A 31 -10.04 6.69 -1.15
CA CYS A 31 -8.96 6.13 -1.94
C CYS A 31 -7.61 6.54 -1.33
N PRO A 32 -6.61 5.64 -1.32
CA PRO A 32 -5.29 5.95 -0.78
C PRO A 32 -4.54 6.96 -1.68
N ALA A 33 -4.02 8.04 -1.11
CA ALA A 33 -3.22 9.03 -1.86
C ALA A 33 -1.86 8.52 -2.39
N ARG A 34 -1.39 7.35 -1.94
CA ARG A 34 -0.10 6.75 -2.32
C ARG A 34 -0.21 5.23 -2.21
N TYR A 35 0.37 4.53 -3.17
CA TYR A 35 0.49 3.07 -3.21
C TYR A 35 1.96 2.67 -3.08
N ILE A 36 2.24 1.64 -2.29
CA ILE A 36 3.61 1.13 -2.09
C ILE A 36 3.63 -0.35 -2.36
N TRP A 37 4.40 -0.71 -3.38
CA TRP A 37 4.67 -2.10 -3.72
C TRP A 37 5.78 -2.66 -2.84
N LEU A 38 5.51 -3.81 -2.22
CA LEU A 38 6.48 -4.59 -1.49
C LEU A 38 6.51 -6.01 -2.03
N ASN A 39 7.68 -6.63 -1.99
CA ASN A 39 7.82 -8.05 -2.33
C ASN A 39 7.15 -8.93 -1.27
N GLU A 40 7.20 -8.51 0.00
CA GLU A 40 6.60 -9.23 1.12
C GLU A 40 6.17 -8.29 2.24
N LEU A 41 5.22 -8.77 3.06
CA LEU A 41 4.83 -8.08 4.29
C LEU A 41 5.70 -8.56 5.45
N PRO A 42 6.21 -7.65 6.30
CA PRO A 42 6.90 -8.06 7.52
C PRO A 42 5.92 -8.81 8.41
N ARG A 43 6.21 -10.09 8.66
CA ARG A 43 5.44 -10.96 9.55
C ARG A 43 6.21 -11.18 10.87
N ASN A 44 5.50 -11.50 11.95
CA ASN A 44 6.13 -11.97 13.18
C ASN A 44 6.37 -13.50 13.11
N ALA A 45 6.98 -14.08 14.14
CA ALA A 45 7.23 -15.52 14.22
C ALA A 45 5.94 -16.38 14.07
N MET A 46 4.79 -15.81 14.42
CA MET A 46 3.47 -16.45 14.26
C MET A 46 2.78 -16.11 12.92
N GLY A 47 3.47 -15.48 11.97
CA GLY A 47 2.93 -15.15 10.65
C GLY A 47 1.99 -13.93 10.59
N LYS A 48 1.77 -13.21 11.70
CA LYS A 48 0.92 -12.00 11.73
C LYS A 48 1.66 -10.82 11.10
N VAL A 49 0.94 -10.02 10.31
CA VAL A 49 1.49 -8.81 9.68
C VAL A 49 1.80 -7.73 10.73
N GLN A 50 3.03 -7.25 10.74
CA GLN A 50 3.50 -6.23 11.68
C GLN A 50 3.24 -4.82 11.15
N LYS A 51 1.99 -4.34 11.30
CA LYS A 51 1.59 -2.99 10.86
C LYS A 51 2.38 -1.86 11.53
N LYS A 52 2.85 -2.05 12.77
CA LYS A 52 3.65 -1.05 13.49
C LYS A 52 4.95 -0.74 12.74
N VAL A 53 5.69 -1.79 12.35
CA VAL A 53 6.94 -1.67 11.58
C VAL A 53 6.69 -0.94 10.25
N LEU A 54 5.61 -1.29 9.55
CA LEU A 54 5.23 -0.62 8.30
C LEU A 54 4.92 0.86 8.53
N LYS A 55 4.21 1.20 9.61
CA LYS A 55 3.88 2.58 9.96
C LYS A 55 5.13 3.39 10.33
N GLU A 56 6.09 2.79 11.03
CA GLU A 56 7.36 3.43 11.38
C GLU A 56 8.25 3.65 10.16
N LYS A 57 8.42 2.61 9.32
CA LYS A 57 9.20 2.66 8.07
C LYS A 57 8.71 3.77 7.13
N TYR A 58 7.40 3.98 7.10
CA TYR A 58 6.75 4.91 6.18
C TYR A 58 6.16 6.15 6.85
N LYS A 59 6.57 6.44 8.09
CA LYS A 59 6.06 7.57 8.88
C LYS A 59 6.28 8.93 8.19
N LYS A 60 7.32 9.04 7.37
CA LYS A 60 7.72 10.29 6.70
C LYS A 60 7.21 10.42 5.27
N ILE A 61 6.48 9.45 4.73
CA ILE A 61 6.05 9.46 3.31
C ILE A 61 5.17 10.66 2.95
N PHE A 62 4.43 11.19 3.93
CA PHE A 62 3.57 12.36 3.75
C PHE A 62 4.17 13.66 4.30
N LYS A 63 5.44 13.63 4.73
CA LYS A 63 6.06 14.76 5.46
C LYS A 63 6.64 15.83 4.52
N GLU A 64 6.72 15.56 3.21
CA GLU A 64 7.19 16.48 2.17
C GLU A 64 6.05 16.93 1.24
N ILE A 65 4.89 17.25 1.83
CA ILE A 65 3.89 18.05 1.14
C ILE A 65 3.83 19.36 1.92
N LYS A 66 4.74 20.28 1.59
CA LYS A 66 4.71 21.68 2.01
C LYS A 66 4.63 22.53 0.76
#